data_AF-A0A939VZS6-F1
#
_entry.id   AF-A0A939VZS6-F1
#
_cell.length_a   1.000
_cell.length_b   1.000
_cell.length_c   1.000
_cell.angle_alpha   90.00
_cell.angle_beta   90.00
_cell.angle_gamma   90.00
#
_symmetry.space_group_name_H-M   'P 1'
#
loop_
_entity.id
_entity.type
_entity.pdbx_description
1 polymer ?
#
loop_
_entity_poly.entity_id
_entity_poly.type
_entity_poly.pdbx_seq_one_letter_code
_entity_poly.pdbx_strand_id
1 'polypeptide(L)'
;LVNLVLGVEAWCVAVAVTGQLPSFMVVLAAITIGNIAGLLPTTPSGVGTRDLFVIPILQAGGMPYDAALAVSLTITAIIVLYNLSGGIFFILTPIRKQEPSHE
;
A
#
# COMPACT_ATOMS: atom_id res chain seq x y z
N LEU A 1 -5.00 12.88 4.40
CA LEU A 1 -5.32 11.87 5.43
C LEU A 1 -4.77 10.49 5.05
N VAL A 2 -5.16 9.93 3.90
CA VAL A 2 -4.77 8.58 3.47
C VAL A 2 -3.25 8.35 3.44
N ASN A 3 -2.48 9.27 2.83
CA ASN A 3 -1.01 9.15 2.79
C ASN A 3 -0.35 9.22 4.17
N LEU A 4 -0.95 9.92 5.13
CA LEU A 4 -0.42 10.00 6.50
C LEU A 4 -0.67 8.69 7.25
N VAL A 5 -1.85 8.08 7.09
CA VAL A 5 -2.16 6.75 7.64
C VAL A 5 -1.24 5.69 7.05
N LEU A 6 -1.12 5.65 5.71
CA LEU A 6 -0.24 4.70 5.02
C LEU A 6 1.25 4.96 5.33
N GLY A 7 1.64 6.22 5.55
CA GLY A 7 2.98 6.58 5.98
C GLY A 7 3.31 6.06 7.39
N VAL A 8 2.36 6.14 8.32
CA VAL A 8 2.51 5.56 9.68
C VAL A 8 2.56 4.03 9.63
N GLU A 9 1.71 3.39 8.84
CA GLU A 9 1.74 1.95 8.61
C GLU A 9 3.11 1.51 8.05
N ALA A 10 3.55 2.15 6.97
CA ALA A 10 4.84 1.88 6.32
C ALA A 10 6.01 2.12 7.26
N TRP A 11 5.91 3.12 8.13
CA TRP A 11 6.89 3.38 9.17
C TRP A 11 6.99 2.23 10.17
N CYS A 12 5.86 1.73 10.67
CA CYS A 12 5.84 0.58 11.56
C CYS A 12 6.46 -0.65 10.90
N VAL A 13 6.14 -0.89 9.62
CA VAL A 13 6.74 -1.98 8.83
C VAL A 13 8.24 -1.77 8.69
N ALA A 14 8.69 -0.56 8.37
CA ALA A 14 10.10 -0.24 8.22
C ALA A 14 10.87 -0.44 9.53
N VAL A 15 10.30 -0.07 10.67
CA VAL A 15 10.87 -0.33 11.99
C VAL A 15 10.98 -1.84 12.26
N ALA A 16 9.94 -2.61 11.93
CA ALA A 16 9.94 -4.05 12.12
C ALA A 16 10.97 -4.77 11.24
N VAL A 17 11.14 -4.33 9.98
CA VAL A 17 12.07 -4.93 9.01
C VAL A 17 13.51 -4.55 9.30
N THR A 18 13.78 -3.27 9.61
CA THR A 18 15.16 -2.78 9.80
C THR A 18 15.67 -2.97 11.23
N GLY A 19 14.78 -3.16 12.20
CA GLY A 19 15.13 -3.15 13.63
C GLY A 19 15.63 -1.77 14.11
N GLN A 20 15.50 -0.72 13.29
CA GLN A 20 15.95 0.62 13.56
C GLN A 20 14.78 1.60 13.40
N LEU A 21 14.97 2.85 13.83
CA LEU A 21 14.05 3.94 13.54
C LEU A 21 14.55 4.66 12.28
N PRO A 22 13.95 4.42 11.08
CA PRO A 22 14.31 5.15 9.86
C PRO A 22 13.97 6.66 9.99
N SER A 23 13.89 7.44 8.91
CA SER A 23 13.40 8.84 8.97
C SER A 23 11.94 8.96 8.49
N PHE A 24 11.04 9.48 9.34
CA PHE A 24 9.59 9.38 9.10
C PHE A 24 9.21 10.14 7.85
N MET A 25 9.87 11.28 7.65
CA MET A 25 9.69 12.10 6.47
C MET A 25 10.11 11.38 5.19
N VAL A 26 11.15 10.54 5.24
CA VAL A 26 11.60 9.79 4.06
C VAL A 26 10.60 8.69 3.72
N VAL A 27 10.13 7.94 4.72
CA VAL A 27 9.12 6.89 4.50
C VAL A 27 7.79 7.52 4.02
N LEU A 28 7.36 8.62 4.62
CA LEU A 28 6.16 9.34 4.20
C LEU A 28 6.27 9.86 2.76
N ALA A 29 7.44 10.39 2.37
CA ALA A 29 7.68 10.83 0.99
C ALA A 29 7.66 9.65 0.01
N ALA A 30 8.32 8.54 0.36
CA ALA A 30 8.33 7.31 -0.44
C ALA A 30 6.91 6.80 -0.70
N ILE A 31 6.08 6.73 0.35
CA ILE A 31 4.68 6.27 0.24
C ILE A 31 3.82 7.25 -0.53
N THR A 32 4.01 8.56 -0.35
CA THR A 32 3.24 9.56 -1.09
C THR A 32 3.50 9.46 -2.59
N ILE A 33 4.78 9.38 -2.99
CA ILE A 33 5.16 9.23 -4.40
C ILE A 33 4.74 7.86 -4.92
N GLY A 34 4.95 6.81 -4.14
CA GLY A 34 4.53 5.45 -4.48
C GLY A 34 3.03 5.34 -4.73
N ASN A 35 2.21 5.97 -3.90
CA ASN A 35 0.76 5.97 -4.08
C ASN A 35 0.35 6.74 -5.34
N ILE A 36 0.99 7.87 -5.64
CA ILE A 36 0.75 8.61 -6.90
C ILE A 36 1.12 7.74 -8.10
N ALA A 37 2.25 7.05 -8.04
CA ALA A 37 2.68 6.14 -9.10
C ALA A 37 1.74 4.93 -9.23
N GLY A 38 1.21 4.42 -8.12
CA GLY A 38 0.25 3.30 -8.10
C GLY A 38 -1.12 3.65 -8.69
N LEU A 39 -1.45 4.94 -8.84
CA LEU A 39 -2.65 5.38 -9.56
C LEU A 39 -2.49 5.34 -11.08
N LEU A 40 -1.26 5.17 -11.58
CA LEU A 40 -1.05 4.99 -13.01
C LEU A 40 -1.72 3.69 -13.46
N PRO A 41 -2.48 3.68 -14.58
CA PRO A 41 -3.20 2.51 -15.07
C PRO A 41 -2.25 1.52 -15.75
N THR A 42 -1.07 1.28 -15.17
CA THR A 42 -0.03 0.40 -15.70
C THR A 42 -0.13 -1.00 -15.11
N THR A 43 -0.55 -1.13 -13.85
CA THR A 43 -0.64 -2.42 -13.13
C THR A 43 -1.89 -2.48 -12.24
N PRO A 44 -2.54 -3.65 -12.11
CA PRO A 44 -3.69 -3.81 -11.21
C PRO A 44 -3.26 -3.55 -9.75
N SER A 45 -3.99 -2.68 -9.05
CA SER A 45 -3.64 -2.16 -7.71
C SER A 45 -2.29 -1.43 -7.62
N GLY A 46 -1.66 -1.04 -8.74
CA GLY A 46 -0.36 -0.35 -8.73
C GLY A 46 0.82 -1.23 -8.30
N VAL A 47 0.63 -2.55 -8.23
CA VAL A 47 1.63 -3.55 -7.81
C VAL A 47 2.84 -3.50 -8.75
N GLY A 48 4.05 -3.43 -8.22
CA GLY A 48 5.27 -3.28 -9.00
C GLY A 48 5.55 -1.84 -9.44
N THR A 49 4.56 -1.12 -10.00
CA THR A 49 4.75 0.29 -10.36
C THR A 49 5.07 1.14 -9.13
N ARG A 50 4.36 0.93 -8.02
CA ARG A 50 4.66 1.58 -6.75
C ARG A 50 6.06 1.28 -6.24
N ASP A 51 6.45 0.00 -6.30
CA ASP A 51 7.71 -0.47 -5.74
C ASP A 51 8.92 0.16 -6.46
N LEU A 52 8.81 0.39 -7.76
CA LEU A 52 9.82 1.10 -8.56
C LEU A 52 10.13 2.52 -8.06
N PHE A 53 9.19 3.19 -7.39
CA PHE A 53 9.40 4.51 -6.81
C PHE A 53 9.72 4.45 -5.32
N VAL A 54 9.06 3.56 -4.56
CA VAL A 54 9.26 3.44 -3.11
C VAL A 54 10.68 3.00 -2.76
N ILE A 55 11.21 1.97 -3.44
CA ILE A 55 12.54 1.41 -3.15
C ILE A 55 13.66 2.45 -3.29
N PRO A 56 13.83 3.16 -4.43
CA PRO A 56 14.91 4.12 -4.58
C PRO A 56 14.80 5.32 -3.61
N ILE A 57 13.60 5.72 -3.21
CA ILE A 57 13.41 6.79 -2.22
C ILE A 57 13.84 6.32 -0.82
N LEU A 58 13.50 5.08 -0.44
CA LEU A 58 13.96 4.49 0.82
C LEU A 58 15.48 4.30 0.83
N GLN A 59 16.07 3.90 -0.31
CA GLN A 59 17.52 3.80 -0.46
C GLN A 59 18.20 5.17 -0.36
N ALA A 60 17.63 6.21 -0.97
CA ALA A 60 18.10 7.59 -0.80
C ALA A 60 18.01 8.06 0.66
N GLY A 61 17.10 7.47 1.44
CA GLY A 61 17.01 7.62 2.89
C GLY A 61 18.06 6.89 3.72
N GLY A 62 18.97 6.14 3.08
CA GLY A 62 19.99 5.33 3.77
C GLY A 62 19.54 3.90 4.11
N MET A 63 18.37 3.45 3.65
CA MET A 63 17.91 2.08 3.88
C MET A 63 18.65 1.10 2.95
N PRO A 64 19.19 -0.02 3.47
CA PRO A 64 19.78 -1.04 2.61
C PRO A 64 18.74 -1.63 1.65
N TYR A 65 19.18 -2.02 0.45
CA TYR A 65 18.29 -2.47 -0.63
C TYR A 65 17.35 -3.60 -0.19
N ASP A 66 17.89 -4.62 0.48
CA ASP A 66 17.10 -5.77 0.93
C ASP A 66 16.00 -5.37 1.92
N ALA A 67 16.27 -4.41 2.81
CA ALA A 67 15.26 -3.89 3.72
C ALA A 67 14.23 -3.02 2.99
N ALA A 68 14.66 -2.16 2.06
CA ALA A 68 13.74 -1.34 1.26
C ALA A 68 12.79 -2.20 0.41
N LEU A 69 13.31 -3.28 -0.18
CA LEU A 69 12.52 -4.29 -0.87
C LEU A 69 11.52 -4.96 0.06
N ALA A 70 11.97 -5.47 1.20
CA ALA A 70 11.12 -6.15 2.17
C ALA A 70 9.99 -5.23 2.66
N VAL A 71 10.27 -3.95 2.94
CA VAL A 71 9.26 -2.95 3.31
C VAL A 71 8.25 -2.75 2.18
N SER A 72 8.73 -2.49 0.96
CA SER A 72 7.84 -2.24 -0.19
C SER A 72 6.92 -3.43 -0.48
N LEU A 73 7.47 -4.65 -0.49
CA LEU A 73 6.73 -5.89 -0.69
C LEU A 73 5.71 -6.14 0.42
N THR A 74 6.08 -5.92 1.68
CA THR A 74 5.18 -6.11 2.83
C THR A 74 3.98 -5.19 2.73
N ILE A 75 4.18 -3.91 2.44
CA ILE A 75 3.09 -2.95 2.29
C ILE A 75 2.23 -3.33 1.08
N THR A 76 2.83 -3.80 -0.02
CA THR A 76 2.08 -4.23 -1.22
C THR A 76 1.21 -5.44 -0.89
N ALA A 77 1.74 -6.39 -0.12
CA ALA A 77 0.97 -7.53 0.38
C ALA A 77 -0.21 -7.09 1.27
N ILE A 78 -0.01 -6.13 2.17
CA ILE A 78 -1.08 -5.58 3.02
C ILE A 78 -2.20 -5.00 2.16
N ILE A 79 -1.87 -4.17 1.15
CA ILE A 79 -2.86 -3.59 0.23
C ILE A 79 -3.64 -4.67 -0.51
N VAL A 80 -2.96 -5.68 -1.04
CA VAL A 80 -3.61 -6.78 -1.77
C VAL A 80 -4.56 -7.55 -0.85
N LEU A 81 -4.16 -7.83 0.39
CA LEU A 81 -5.01 -8.50 1.38
C LEU A 81 -6.26 -7.67 1.72
N TYR A 82 -6.12 -6.35 1.90
CA TYR A 82 -7.27 -5.46 2.10
C TYR A 82 -8.20 -5.44 0.88
N ASN A 83 -7.65 -5.30 -0.32
CA ASN A 83 -8.43 -5.32 -1.56
C ASN A 83 -9.18 -6.65 -1.73
N LEU A 84 -8.54 -7.77 -1.41
CA LEU A 84 -9.15 -9.10 -1.46
C LEU A 84 -10.25 -9.26 -0.39
N SER A 85 -10.03 -8.75 0.82
CA SER A 85 -11.03 -8.80 1.90
C SER A 85 -12.32 -8.04 1.52
N GLY A 86 -12.19 -6.89 0.85
CA GLY A 86 -13.33 -6.15 0.29
C GLY A 86 -14.05 -6.93 -0.82
N GLY A 87 -13.30 -7.61 -1.69
CA GLY A 87 -13.87 -8.48 -2.73
C GLY A 87 -14.61 -9.68 -2.15
N ILE A 88 -14.07 -10.31 -1.10
CA ILE A 88 -14.71 -11.43 -0.40
C ILE A 88 -16.05 -10.99 0.22
N PHE A 89 -16.11 -9.79 0.82
CA PHE A 89 -17.36 -9.24 1.36
C PHE A 89 -18.45 -9.08 0.29
N PHE A 90 -18.07 -8.70 -0.93
CA PHE A 90 -18.99 -8.55 -2.06
C PHE A 90 -19.53 -9.90 -2.56
N ILE A 91 -18.70 -10.94 -2.59
CA ILE A 91 -19.13 -12.29 -2.98
C ILE A 91 -20.09 -12.89 -1.94
N LEU A 92 -19.84 -12.63 -0.66
CA LEU A 92 -20.62 -13.20 0.46
C LEU A 92 -21.89 -12.40 0.79
N THR A 93 -22.03 -11.17 0.31
CA THR A 93 -23.24 -10.37 0.50
C THR A 93 -24.13 -10.49 -0.75
N PRO A 94 -25.18 -11.32 -0.74
CA PRO A 94 -26.09 -11.38 -1.88
C PRO A 94 -26.78 -10.02 -2.04
N ILE A 95 -26.60 -9.41 -3.21
CA ILE A 95 -27.34 -8.20 -3.60
C ILE A 95 -28.83 -8.56 -3.55
N ARG A 96 -29.53 -8.07 -2.51
CA ARG A 96 -30.97 -8.19 -2.41
C ARG A 96 -31.55 -7.35 -3.55
N LYS A 97 -31.99 -8.00 -4.64
CA LYS A 97 -32.73 -7.32 -5.71
C LYS A 97 -33.91 -6.61 -5.04
N GLN A 98 -33.97 -5.28 -5.18
CA GLN A 98 -35.17 -4.55 -4.83
C GLN A 98 -36.25 -5.04 -5.79
N GLU A 99 -37.24 -5.77 -5.27
CA GLU A 99 -38.43 -6.11 -6.04
C GLU A 99 -39.12 -4.79 -6.42
N PRO A 100 -39.44 -4.57 -7.70
CA PRO A 100 -40.17 -3.38 -8.10
C PRO A 100 -41.56 -3.45 -7.45
N SER A 101 -41.88 -2.46 -6.62
CA SER A 101 -43.22 -2.22 -6.11
C SER A 101 -44.12 -1.86 -7.29
N HIS A 102 -44.86 -2.84 -7.80
CA HIS A 102 -46.01 -2.58 -8.66
C HIS A 102 -47.14 -2.06 -7.77
N GLU A 103 -47.29 -0.74 -7.73
CA GLU A 103 -48.56 -0.05 -7.44
C GLU A 103 -49.22 0.41 -8.74
#